data_AF-A0A951VL09-F1
#
_entry.id   AF-A0A951VL09-F1
#
_cell.length_a   1.000
_cell.length_b   1.000
_cell.length_c   1.000
_cell.angle_alpha   90.00
_cell.angle_beta   90.00
_cell.angle_gamma   90.00
#
_symmetry.space_group_name_H-M   'P 1'
#
loop_
_entity.id
_entity.type
_entity.pdbx_description
1 polymer ?
#
loop_
_entity_poly.entity_id
_entity_poly.type
_entity_poly.pdbx_seq_one_letter_code
_entity_poly.pdbx_strand_id
1 'polypeptide(L)'
;MDFPRYHKEIVGDLLDGKFILATDAKFIELKNSADFYGKFFKETFGFYLDIKSDYAYLISEDTMETLSRDICIFIGLLCYELDKEGKNFIDEIQYAEFDLETIDNYLDNSSYSDLILNNNQLKNSESRKQFLGTLNRRNIIDRNSDKKFSFTPAYKVFMDFAKNFAKGRLTKEQMIEND
;
A
#
# COMPACT_ATOMS: atom_id res chain seq x y z
N MET A 1 -24.29 -16.89 17.08
CA MET A 1 -23.71 -16.72 15.73
C MET A 1 -22.39 -17.44 15.75
N ASP A 2 -22.21 -18.41 14.86
CA ASP A 2 -20.91 -19.06 14.68
C ASP A 2 -20.08 -18.18 13.74
N PHE A 3 -18.97 -17.65 14.26
CA PHE A 3 -18.05 -16.85 13.47
C PHE A 3 -17.07 -17.75 12.70
N PRO A 4 -16.64 -17.35 11.49
CA PRO A 4 -15.60 -18.06 10.75
C PRO A 4 -14.30 -18.20 11.55
N ARG A 5 -13.43 -19.12 11.12
CA ARG A 5 -12.12 -19.29 11.78
C ARG A 5 -11.32 -17.98 11.67
N TYR A 6 -10.45 -17.70 12.63
CA TYR A 6 -9.63 -16.48 12.64
C TYR A 6 -10.41 -15.16 12.62
N HIS A 7 -11.70 -15.16 12.95
CA HIS A 7 -12.55 -13.98 12.77
C HIS A 7 -12.00 -12.74 13.47
N LYS A 8 -11.57 -12.87 14.72
CA LYS A 8 -11.02 -11.75 15.48
C LYS A 8 -9.74 -11.20 14.84
N GLU A 9 -8.83 -12.07 14.41
CA GLU A 9 -7.58 -11.67 13.76
C GLU A 9 -7.82 -11.03 12.39
N ILE A 10 -8.71 -11.59 11.57
CA ILE A 10 -9.09 -11.05 10.26
C ILE A 10 -9.68 -9.65 10.41
N VAL A 11 -10.64 -9.48 11.32
CA VAL A 11 -11.29 -8.19 11.55
C VAL A 11 -10.29 -7.18 12.09
N GLY A 12 -9.47 -7.56 13.06
CA GLY A 12 -8.43 -6.67 13.61
C GLY A 12 -7.42 -6.22 12.55
N ASP A 13 -6.84 -7.17 11.81
CA ASP A 13 -5.83 -6.86 10.78
C ASP A 13 -6.40 -5.94 9.69
N LEU A 14 -7.63 -6.20 9.22
CA LEU A 14 -8.28 -5.40 8.18
C LEU A 14 -8.66 -4.00 8.66
N LEU A 15 -9.18 -3.85 9.89
CA LEU A 15 -9.51 -2.54 10.46
C LEU A 15 -8.27 -1.71 10.79
N ASP A 16 -7.13 -2.35 11.07
CA ASP A 16 -5.83 -1.68 11.20
C ASP A 16 -5.24 -1.23 9.84
N GLY A 17 -5.95 -1.50 8.74
CA GLY A 17 -5.55 -1.15 7.38
C GLY A 17 -4.46 -2.06 6.82
N LYS A 18 -4.31 -3.29 7.36
CA LYS A 18 -3.36 -4.27 6.82
C LYS A 18 -3.94 -4.99 5.61
N PHE A 19 -3.04 -5.37 4.72
CA PHE A 19 -3.33 -6.32 3.66
C PHE A 19 -3.22 -7.75 4.19
N ILE A 20 -4.24 -8.57 3.95
CA ILE A 20 -4.17 -10.01 4.19
C ILE A 20 -3.64 -10.65 2.89
N LEU A 21 -2.41 -11.17 2.93
CA LEU A 21 -1.72 -11.75 1.77
C LEU A 21 -2.12 -13.21 1.55
N ALA A 22 -2.08 -13.69 0.30
CA ALA A 22 -2.45 -15.06 -0.05
C ALA A 22 -1.55 -16.15 0.56
N THR A 23 -0.37 -15.78 1.07
CA THR A 23 0.52 -16.66 1.84
C THR A 23 0.05 -16.89 3.28
N ASP A 24 -0.90 -16.09 3.79
CA ASP A 24 -1.48 -16.23 5.13
C ASP A 24 -2.70 -17.17 5.10
N ALA A 25 -2.77 -18.11 6.05
CA ALA A 25 -3.93 -18.99 6.21
C ALA A 25 -5.25 -18.23 6.40
N LYS A 26 -5.21 -17.01 6.97
CA LYS A 26 -6.38 -16.13 7.10
C LYS A 26 -6.98 -15.74 5.76
N PHE A 27 -6.18 -15.65 4.69
CA PHE A 27 -6.66 -15.30 3.36
C PHE A 27 -7.62 -16.36 2.79
N ILE A 28 -7.30 -17.64 3.00
CA ILE A 28 -8.15 -18.76 2.55
C ILE A 28 -9.51 -18.68 3.24
N GLU A 29 -9.51 -18.43 4.55
CA GLU A 29 -10.73 -18.32 5.34
C GLU A 29 -11.57 -17.10 4.94
N LEU A 30 -10.93 -15.95 4.76
CA LEU A 30 -11.56 -14.73 4.25
C LEU A 30 -12.24 -14.97 2.90
N LYS A 31 -11.58 -15.72 2.01
CA LYS A 31 -12.12 -16.07 0.68
C LYS A 31 -13.28 -17.05 0.76
N ASN A 32 -13.19 -18.08 1.61
CA ASN A 32 -14.25 -19.06 1.81
C ASN A 32 -15.52 -18.43 2.42
N SER A 33 -15.35 -17.37 3.20
CA SER A 33 -16.41 -16.63 3.89
C SER A 33 -16.61 -15.22 3.31
N ALA A 34 -16.30 -15.00 2.03
CA ALA A 34 -16.29 -13.68 1.41
C ALA A 34 -17.63 -12.95 1.52
N ASP A 35 -18.75 -13.64 1.29
CA ASP A 35 -20.10 -13.06 1.40
C ASP A 35 -20.40 -12.58 2.82
N PHE A 36 -20.01 -13.37 3.82
CA PHE A 36 -20.16 -13.00 5.23
C PHE A 36 -19.35 -11.75 5.56
N TYR A 37 -18.05 -11.75 5.24
CA TYR A 37 -17.18 -10.61 5.57
C TYR A 37 -17.52 -9.35 4.78
N GLY A 38 -17.84 -9.48 3.48
CA GLY A 38 -18.26 -8.35 2.67
C GLY A 38 -19.50 -7.67 3.22
N LYS A 39 -20.51 -8.45 3.64
CA LYS A 39 -21.70 -7.92 4.32
C LYS A 39 -21.37 -7.34 5.69
N PHE A 40 -20.60 -8.06 6.49
CA PHE A 40 -20.22 -7.65 7.85
C PHE A 40 -19.50 -6.30 7.85
N PHE A 41 -18.46 -6.12 7.02
CA PHE A 41 -17.72 -4.86 6.97
C PHE A 41 -18.56 -3.71 6.44
N LYS A 42 -19.39 -3.97 5.43
CA LYS A 42 -20.27 -2.95 4.86
C LYS A 42 -21.34 -2.49 5.85
N GLU A 43 -22.05 -3.42 6.49
CA GLU A 43 -23.15 -3.09 7.40
C GLU A 43 -22.68 -2.55 8.75
N THR A 44 -21.50 -2.98 9.22
CA THR A 44 -21.00 -2.61 10.55
C THR A 44 -20.13 -1.35 10.52
N PHE A 45 -19.30 -1.19 9.49
CA PHE A 45 -18.27 -0.15 9.42
C PHE A 45 -18.36 0.75 8.18
N GLY A 46 -19.25 0.44 7.23
CA GLY A 46 -19.33 1.18 5.96
C GLY A 46 -18.15 0.90 5.01
N PHE A 47 -17.37 -0.15 5.25
CA PHE A 47 -16.20 -0.50 4.43
C PHE A 47 -16.51 -1.60 3.43
N TYR A 48 -15.91 -1.53 2.25
CA TYR A 48 -15.97 -2.57 1.23
C TYR A 48 -14.76 -3.47 1.34
N LEU A 49 -15.00 -4.78 1.38
CA LEU A 49 -13.94 -5.77 1.29
C LEU A 49 -13.62 -6.04 -0.19
N ASP A 50 -12.38 -5.82 -0.60
CA ASP A 50 -11.87 -6.20 -1.92
C ASP A 50 -10.88 -7.36 -1.78
N ILE A 51 -11.16 -8.45 -2.50
CA ILE A 51 -10.36 -9.67 -2.48
C ILE A 51 -9.79 -9.87 -3.89
N LYS A 52 -8.47 -9.72 -4.03
CA LYS A 52 -7.73 -10.04 -5.26
C LYS A 52 -7.23 -11.48 -5.23
N SER A 53 -6.45 -11.87 -6.24
CA SER A 53 -5.87 -13.22 -6.31
C SER A 53 -4.82 -13.50 -5.23
N ASP A 54 -4.12 -12.45 -4.80
CA ASP A 54 -2.87 -12.48 -4.05
C ASP A 54 -2.92 -11.68 -2.74
N TYR A 55 -3.95 -10.88 -2.52
CA TYR A 55 -4.17 -10.13 -1.28
C TYR A 55 -5.63 -9.66 -1.15
N ALA A 56 -6.01 -9.26 0.05
CA ALA A 56 -7.30 -8.65 0.36
C ALA A 56 -7.14 -7.45 1.30
N TYR A 57 -8.05 -6.49 1.22
CA TYR A 57 -8.02 -5.23 1.97
C TYR A 57 -9.40 -4.58 2.05
N LEU A 58 -9.54 -3.59 2.94
CA LEU A 58 -10.75 -2.75 3.03
C LEU A 58 -10.59 -1.45 2.25
N ILE A 59 -11.72 -0.99 1.70
CA ILE A 59 -11.87 0.29 1.01
C ILE A 59 -12.94 1.10 1.76
N SER A 60 -12.62 2.35 2.09
CA SER A 60 -13.61 3.33 2.58
C SER A 60 -14.21 4.13 1.42
N GLU A 61 -15.48 4.53 1.54
CA GLU A 61 -16.09 5.49 0.61
C GLU A 61 -15.53 6.91 0.83
N ASP A 62 -15.22 7.23 2.09
CA ASP A 62 -14.61 8.50 2.47
C ASP A 62 -13.08 8.40 2.42
N THR A 63 -12.51 9.35 1.68
CA THR A 63 -11.11 9.80 1.66
C THR A 63 -10.08 9.05 0.81
N MET A 64 -9.43 9.86 -0.03
CA MET A 64 -7.99 9.79 -0.27
C MET A 64 -7.26 9.86 1.07
N GLU A 65 -7.03 8.72 1.72
CA GLU A 65 -6.20 8.67 2.92
C GLU A 65 -4.83 9.31 2.61
N THR A 66 -4.38 10.25 3.46
CA THR A 66 -3.06 10.89 3.35
C THR A 66 -1.95 9.86 3.15
N LEU A 67 -2.05 8.72 3.84
CA LEU A 67 -1.10 7.63 3.70
C LEU A 67 -1.08 7.01 2.29
N SER A 68 -2.25 6.78 1.68
CA SER A 68 -2.34 6.25 0.32
C SER A 68 -1.71 7.21 -0.69
N ARG A 69 -1.87 8.52 -0.49
CA ARG A 69 -1.20 9.56 -1.29
C ARG A 69 0.32 9.49 -1.11
N ASP A 70 0.80 9.42 0.13
CA ASP A 70 2.24 9.31 0.43
C ASP A 70 2.87 8.05 -0.18
N ILE A 71 2.15 6.92 -0.16
CA ILE A 71 2.57 5.67 -0.81
C ILE A 71 2.67 5.83 -2.32
N CYS A 72 1.67 6.45 -2.95
CA CYS A 72 1.70 6.69 -4.39
C CYS A 72 2.87 7.62 -4.78
N ILE A 73 3.14 8.66 -3.99
CA ILE A 73 4.28 9.56 -4.20
C ILE A 73 5.59 8.78 -4.07
N PHE A 74 5.74 7.99 -3.00
CA PHE A 74 6.94 7.18 -2.77
C PHE A 74 7.22 6.21 -3.92
N ILE A 75 6.22 5.42 -4.32
CA ILE A 75 6.35 4.47 -5.43
C ILE A 75 6.63 5.21 -6.73
N GLY A 76 5.96 6.34 -6.99
CA GLY A 76 6.20 7.15 -8.18
C GLY A 76 7.64 7.68 -8.28
N LEU A 77 8.18 8.20 -7.17
CA LEU A 77 9.57 8.65 -7.09
C LEU A 77 10.54 7.48 -7.28
N LEU A 78 10.29 6.34 -6.63
CA LEU A 78 11.13 5.16 -6.77
C LEU A 78 11.16 4.64 -8.21
N CYS A 79 10.00 4.55 -8.86
CA CYS A 79 9.92 4.17 -10.27
C CYS A 79 10.70 5.12 -11.17
N TYR A 80 10.62 6.42 -10.92
CA TYR A 80 11.35 7.44 -11.68
C TYR A 80 12.87 7.33 -11.52
N GLU A 81 13.37 7.14 -10.29
CA GLU A 81 14.81 6.99 -10.06
C GLU A 81 15.36 5.65 -10.59
N LEU A 82 14.57 4.57 -10.55
CA LEU A 82 14.92 3.30 -11.20
C LEU A 82 14.97 3.42 -12.73
N ASP A 83 14.02 4.13 -13.33
CA ASP A 83 13.96 4.36 -14.77
C ASP A 83 15.16 5.20 -15.26
N LYS A 84 15.59 6.21 -14.48
CA LYS A 84 16.82 6.98 -14.73
C LYS A 84 18.08 6.11 -14.79
N GLU A 85 18.13 5.04 -14.01
CA GLU A 85 19.22 4.05 -14.04
C GLU A 85 19.09 3.04 -15.19
N GLY A 86 18.02 3.15 -16.00
CA GLY A 86 17.73 2.22 -17.09
C GLY A 86 17.18 0.87 -16.63
N LYS A 87 16.69 0.77 -15.39
CA LYS A 87 16.09 -0.46 -14.84
C LYS A 87 14.62 -0.55 -15.20
N ASN A 88 14.13 -1.78 -15.39
CA ASN A 88 12.70 -2.03 -15.49
C ASN A 88 12.08 -1.93 -14.08
N PHE A 89 11.54 -0.76 -13.74
CA PHE A 89 10.96 -0.54 -12.42
C PHE A 89 9.84 -1.52 -12.05
N ILE A 90 9.12 -2.09 -13.01
CA ILE A 90 8.09 -3.11 -12.72
C ILE A 90 8.75 -4.38 -12.17
N ASP A 91 9.82 -4.84 -12.82
CA ASP A 91 10.55 -6.03 -12.38
C ASP A 91 11.25 -5.77 -11.04
N GLU A 92 11.85 -4.59 -10.87
CA GLU A 92 12.51 -4.20 -9.62
C GLU A 92 11.52 -4.18 -8.44
N ILE A 93 10.38 -3.48 -8.58
CA ILE A 93 9.35 -3.46 -7.53
C ILE A 93 8.86 -4.87 -7.21
N GLN A 94 8.72 -5.73 -8.22
CA GLN A 94 8.15 -7.06 -8.03
C GLN A 94 9.11 -8.07 -7.41
N TYR A 95 10.41 -7.99 -7.73
CA TYR A 95 11.37 -9.07 -7.43
C TYR A 95 12.61 -8.63 -6.67
N ALA A 96 12.92 -7.33 -6.62
CA ALA A 96 14.15 -6.86 -5.99
C ALA A 96 14.02 -6.73 -4.47
N GLU A 97 15.18 -6.71 -3.83
CA GLU A 97 15.36 -6.29 -2.44
C GLU A 97 16.02 -4.92 -2.42
N PHE A 98 15.39 -3.97 -1.74
CA PHE A 98 15.82 -2.58 -1.65
C PHE A 98 16.56 -2.35 -0.33
N ASP A 99 17.71 -1.67 -0.40
CA ASP A 99 18.43 -1.20 0.76
C ASP A 99 17.97 0.21 1.16
N LEU A 100 17.77 0.44 2.46
CA LEU A 100 17.32 1.73 3.00
C LEU A 100 18.26 2.89 2.64
N GLU A 101 19.57 2.67 2.63
CA GLU A 101 20.55 3.69 2.27
C GLU A 101 20.44 4.05 0.79
N THR A 102 20.12 3.07 -0.06
CA THR A 102 19.87 3.31 -1.49
C THR A 102 18.60 4.14 -1.70
N ILE A 103 17.53 3.84 -0.95
CA ILE A 103 16.30 4.65 -0.98
C ILE A 103 16.58 6.08 -0.52
N ASP A 104 17.37 6.26 0.54
CA ASP A 104 17.75 7.58 1.02
C ASP A 104 18.53 8.36 -0.05
N ASN A 105 19.52 7.72 -0.67
CA ASN A 105 20.29 8.33 -1.75
C ASN A 105 19.43 8.71 -2.96
N TYR A 106 18.44 7.88 -3.34
CA TYR A 106 17.51 8.22 -4.42
C TYR A 106 16.68 9.45 -4.11
N LEU A 107 16.11 9.52 -2.90
CA LEU A 107 15.24 10.62 -2.53
C LEU A 107 16.02 11.91 -2.24
N ASP A 108 17.23 11.84 -1.68
CA ASP A 108 18.07 13.01 -1.41
C ASP A 108 18.64 13.65 -2.69
N ASN A 109 18.86 12.85 -3.73
CA ASN A 109 19.37 13.31 -5.02
C ASN A 109 18.28 13.44 -6.11
N SER A 110 17.02 13.29 -5.75
CA SER A 110 15.92 13.34 -6.71
C SER A 110 15.72 14.75 -7.28
N SER A 111 15.31 14.80 -8.54
CA SER A 111 14.93 16.05 -9.22
C SER A 111 13.61 16.65 -8.68
N TYR A 112 12.89 15.91 -7.82
CA TYR A 112 11.63 16.33 -7.19
C TYR A 112 11.84 16.75 -5.71
N SER A 113 12.96 17.39 -5.39
CA SER A 113 13.32 17.79 -4.02
C SER A 113 12.21 18.57 -3.31
N ASP A 114 11.54 19.49 -4.00
CA ASP A 114 10.46 20.29 -3.41
C ASP A 114 9.27 19.43 -2.99
N LEU A 115 8.89 18.43 -3.80
CA LEU A 115 7.82 17.49 -3.46
C LEU A 115 8.20 16.66 -2.22
N ILE A 116 9.45 16.21 -2.15
CA ILE A 116 9.97 15.40 -1.05
C ILE A 116 10.03 16.20 0.25
N LEU A 117 10.57 17.42 0.21
CA LEU A 117 10.70 18.29 1.38
C LEU A 117 9.34 18.70 1.95
N ASN A 118 8.32 18.85 1.10
CA ASN A 118 6.95 19.15 1.53
C ASN A 118 6.16 17.90 1.99
N ASN A 119 6.69 16.69 1.80
CA ASN A 119 6.07 15.47 2.27
C ASN A 119 6.63 15.04 3.65
N ASN A 120 5.80 15.09 4.69
CA ASN A 120 6.21 14.78 6.06
C ASN A 120 6.72 13.35 6.28
N GLN A 121 6.34 12.39 5.42
CA GLN A 121 6.79 10.99 5.48
C GLN A 121 8.11 10.77 4.74
N LEU A 122 8.48 11.65 3.78
CA LEU A 122 9.60 11.41 2.87
C LEU A 122 10.74 12.43 2.99
N LYS A 123 10.55 13.54 3.70
CA LYS A 123 11.48 14.68 3.75
C LYS A 123 12.88 14.40 4.29
N ASN A 124 13.09 13.35 5.07
CA ASN A 124 14.40 12.98 5.62
C ASN A 124 14.46 11.48 5.98
N SER A 125 15.67 10.97 6.23
CA SER A 125 15.93 9.56 6.54
C SER A 125 15.13 9.02 7.73
N GLU A 126 14.95 9.81 8.80
CA GLU A 126 14.16 9.39 9.96
C GLU A 126 12.67 9.21 9.59
N SER A 127 12.09 10.21 8.90
CA SER A 127 10.71 10.14 8.40
C SER A 127 10.51 8.95 7.47
N ARG A 128 11.44 8.71 6.54
CA ARG A 128 11.38 7.57 5.61
C ARG A 128 11.45 6.23 6.34
N LYS A 129 12.29 6.11 7.37
CA LYS A 129 12.37 4.90 8.20
C LYS A 129 11.07 4.61 8.94
N GLN A 130 10.42 5.64 9.48
CA GLN A 130 9.11 5.53 10.13
C GLN A 130 8.02 5.15 9.12
N PHE A 131 8.02 5.80 7.96
CA PHE A 131 7.11 5.53 6.85
C PHE A 131 7.19 4.07 6.38
N LEU A 132 8.41 3.56 6.11
CA LEU A 132 8.62 2.15 5.76
C LEU A 132 8.22 1.20 6.91
N GLY A 133 8.35 1.64 8.16
CA GLY A 133 7.80 0.90 9.30
C GLY A 133 6.27 0.78 9.25
N THR A 134 5.57 1.83 8.81
CA THR A 134 4.13 1.79 8.56
C THR A 134 3.78 0.85 7.41
N LEU A 135 4.54 0.89 6.29
CA LEU A 135 4.30 -0.02 5.17
C LEU A 135 4.46 -1.48 5.57
N ASN A 136 5.48 -1.78 6.39
CA ASN A 136 5.70 -3.12 6.91
C ASN A 136 4.56 -3.58 7.82
N ARG A 137 4.09 -2.73 8.75
CA ARG A 137 2.95 -3.06 9.61
C ARG A 137 1.66 -3.33 8.84
N ARG A 138 1.50 -2.71 7.67
CA ARG A 138 0.36 -2.90 6.77
C ARG A 138 0.55 -4.04 5.76
N ASN A 139 1.66 -4.78 5.83
CA ASN A 139 2.00 -5.84 4.87
C ASN A 139 2.11 -5.36 3.41
N ILE A 140 2.53 -4.11 3.19
CA ILE A 140 2.82 -3.56 1.84
C ILE A 140 4.25 -3.91 1.43
N ILE A 141 5.15 -3.95 2.40
CA ILE A 141 6.51 -4.46 2.26
C ILE A 141 6.76 -5.56 3.28
N ASP A 142 7.78 -6.36 3.04
CA ASP A 142 8.36 -7.30 3.99
C ASP A 142 9.81 -6.90 4.28
N ARG A 143 10.19 -6.87 5.55
CA ARG A 143 11.55 -6.53 5.99
C ARG A 143 12.38 -7.80 6.14
N ASN A 144 13.21 -8.06 5.14
CA ASN A 144 14.14 -9.19 5.12
C ASN A 144 15.29 -8.98 6.14
N SER A 145 15.62 -7.73 6.49
CA SER A 145 16.55 -7.38 7.56
C SER A 145 16.31 -5.94 8.08
N ASP A 146 17.10 -5.49 9.05
CA ASP A 146 17.06 -4.11 9.56
C ASP A 146 17.29 -3.03 8.49
N LYS A 147 17.95 -3.40 7.38
CA LYS A 147 18.36 -2.48 6.31
C LYS A 147 17.71 -2.76 4.96
N LYS A 148 16.99 -3.87 4.82
CA LYS A 148 16.49 -4.33 3.52
C LYS A 148 15.02 -4.70 3.57
N PHE A 149 14.32 -4.43 2.47
CA PHE A 149 12.93 -4.81 2.30
C PHE A 149 12.62 -5.22 0.86
N SER A 150 11.54 -5.96 0.68
CA SER A 150 10.93 -6.25 -0.63
C SER A 150 9.45 -5.87 -0.61
N PHE A 151 8.87 -5.54 -1.75
CA PHE A 151 7.42 -5.29 -1.81
C PHE A 151 6.65 -6.61 -1.75
N THR A 152 5.51 -6.59 -1.08
CA THR A 152 4.50 -7.65 -1.18
C THR A 152 3.57 -7.32 -2.34
N PRO A 153 2.77 -8.27 -2.85
CA PRO A 153 1.83 -8.00 -3.94
C PRO A 153 0.83 -6.87 -3.68
N ALA A 154 0.65 -6.43 -2.42
CA ALA A 154 -0.19 -5.29 -2.06
C ALA A 154 0.24 -3.97 -2.72
N TYR A 155 1.49 -3.83 -3.19
CA TYR A 155 1.93 -2.64 -3.95
C TYR A 155 1.04 -2.38 -5.18
N LYS A 156 0.43 -3.44 -5.74
CA LYS A 156 -0.42 -3.37 -6.93
C LYS A 156 -1.64 -2.48 -6.76
N VAL A 157 -2.17 -2.33 -5.53
CA VAL A 157 -3.27 -1.39 -5.27
C VAL A 157 -2.91 0.03 -5.67
N PHE A 158 -1.70 0.46 -5.33
CA PHE A 158 -1.23 1.82 -5.61
C PHE A 158 -0.87 2.00 -7.09
N MET A 159 -0.34 0.96 -7.73
CA MET A 159 -0.11 0.96 -9.18
C MET A 159 -1.41 1.01 -9.98
N ASP A 160 -2.43 0.24 -9.58
CA ASP A 160 -3.74 0.26 -10.21
C ASP A 160 -4.45 1.59 -9.98
N PHE A 161 -4.32 2.18 -8.79
CA PHE A 161 -4.79 3.53 -8.51
C PHE A 161 -4.16 4.56 -9.46
N ALA A 162 -2.84 4.59 -9.59
CA ALA A 162 -2.12 5.50 -10.49
C ALA A 162 -2.53 5.29 -11.96
N LYS A 163 -2.69 4.03 -12.39
CA LYS A 163 -3.14 3.67 -13.74
C LYS A 163 -4.58 4.12 -14.01
N ASN A 164 -5.48 4.00 -13.04
CA ASN A 164 -6.86 4.46 -13.16
C ASN A 164 -6.94 5.99 -13.16
N PHE A 165 -6.12 6.66 -12.35
CA PHE A 165 -5.95 8.11 -12.37
C PHE A 165 -5.52 8.58 -13.75
N ALA A 166 -4.44 8.03 -14.30
CA ALA A 166 -3.89 8.40 -15.61
C ALA A 166 -4.89 8.17 -16.76
N LYS A 167 -5.78 7.19 -16.64
CA LYS A 167 -6.82 6.89 -17.64
C LYS A 167 -8.09 7.73 -17.49
N GLY A 168 -8.12 8.66 -16.52
CA GLY A 168 -9.31 9.46 -16.22
C GLY A 168 -10.50 8.61 -15.76
N ARG A 169 -10.23 7.43 -15.16
CA ARG A 169 -11.26 6.48 -14.69
C ARG A 169 -11.60 6.65 -13.22
N LEU A 170 -10.98 7.60 -12.53
CA LEU A 170 -11.39 8.02 -11.19
C LEU A 170 -12.50 9.05 -11.34
N THR A 171 -13.58 8.91 -10.57
CA THR A 171 -14.69 9.87 -10.61
C THR A 171 -14.28 11.20 -9.99
N LYS A 172 -14.97 12.30 -10.33
CA LYS A 172 -14.67 13.64 -9.80
C LYS A 172 -14.68 13.69 -8.26
N GLU A 173 -15.48 12.85 -7.58
CA GLU A 173 -15.45 12.74 -6.11
C GLU A 173 -14.12 12.20 -5.55
N GLN A 174 -13.34 11.47 -6.36
CA GLN A 174 -12.03 10.94 -5.98
C GLN A 174 -10.86 11.88 -6.34
N MET A 175 -11.13 12.98 -7.04
CA MET A 175 -10.13 13.94 -7.53
C MET A 175 -10.23 15.32 -6.85
N ILE A 176 -11.33 15.62 -6.15
CA ILE A 176 -11.63 16.94 -5.62
C ILE A 176 -11.82 16.86 -4.11
N GLU A 177 -10.75 17.15 -3.38
CA GLU A 177 -10.77 17.89 -2.10
C GLU A 177 -9.32 18.30 -1.78
N ASN A 178 -8.87 19.33 -2.49
CA ASN A 178 -7.91 20.30 -1.95
C ASN A 178 -8.43 21.66 -2.45
N ASP A 179 -9.12 22.37 -1.57
CA ASP A 179 -8.94 23.81 -1.39
C ASP A 179 -8.84 24.06 0.12
#